data_AF-A0A6N9Z471-F1
#
_entry.id   AF-A0A6N9Z471-F1
#
_cell.length_a   1.000
_cell.length_b   1.000
_cell.length_c   1.000
_cell.angle_alpha   90.00
_cell.angle_beta   90.00
_cell.angle_gamma   90.00
#
_symmetry.space_group_name_H-M   'P 1'
#
loop_
_entity.id
_entity.type
_entity.pdbx_description
1 polymer ?
#
loop_
_entity_poly.entity_id
_entity_poly.type
_entity_poly.pdbx_seq_one_letter_code
_entity_poly.pdbx_strand_id
1 'polypeptide(L)'
;MAKLIILRGLPASGKSTWARQWADDPVNTWPHCVISLDSIRLMVAGSVANRDRMRFGYGRGFESMVVAMGRHMIADALDAGWDVVADAQHANPRYANELARLATERGALWETKDFDVPLDELLRRNAERPDEDRVPEEYIRASWKRFHAVLFRPLEPGDPNGNLLDRMRADPDVRVVPVRGEHGIYACNFTPEAFREGRWNVRMINARGLFVDSDGRVVQRGFEKFFAVDETTATSLDKVTGYGDMHPGAFPVRVERKENGFLGLVGAAEEPGRFRFWSKSGQTDYSVLIERLFPADESVRDRLWRRLREWNDTAAFEVVDVESDRHIVGYDRSGLRLLHLIRNQESFAIDYGHEAEFAGIGDFTRPDVVAVCDSSAGVAQAIDDARRTDREGAVLYFADGWMVKVKSDRYKLVKSLRPLLQRAILRGRPINKNNATADLARRVLDYATANGIDLTYRRQAFDERDVDMTKVGGILDLISSD
;
A
#
# COMPACT_ATOMS: atom_id res chain seq x y z
N MET A 1 -24.37 23.86 18.98
CA MET A 1 -23.79 22.72 18.23
C MET A 1 -22.63 22.22 19.06
N ALA A 2 -22.56 20.93 19.34
CA ALA A 2 -21.49 20.35 20.13
C ALA A 2 -20.12 20.59 19.49
N LYS A 3 -19.07 20.66 20.30
CA LYS A 3 -17.69 20.84 19.84
C LYS A 3 -16.76 19.74 20.38
N LEU A 4 -15.98 19.13 19.50
CA LEU A 4 -14.87 18.25 19.84
C LEU A 4 -13.52 19.00 19.80
N ILE A 5 -12.82 19.05 20.94
CA ILE A 5 -11.46 19.60 21.05
C ILE A 5 -10.46 18.44 21.11
N ILE A 6 -9.62 18.33 20.08
CA ILE A 6 -8.62 17.25 19.96
C ILE A 6 -7.27 17.76 20.46
N LEU A 7 -6.76 17.20 21.56
CA LEU A 7 -5.46 17.60 22.09
C LEU A 7 -4.33 16.93 21.31
N ARG A 8 -3.33 17.69 20.86
CA ARG A 8 -2.16 17.16 20.14
C ARG A 8 -0.88 17.56 20.84
N GLY A 9 -0.07 16.58 21.24
CA GLY A 9 1.22 16.82 21.87
C GLY A 9 1.82 15.60 22.55
N LEU A 10 3.14 15.58 22.69
CA LEU A 10 3.89 14.47 23.29
C LEU A 10 3.69 14.40 24.83
N PRO A 11 4.06 13.29 25.51
CA PRO A 11 4.05 13.25 26.97
C PRO A 11 4.81 14.44 27.57
N ALA A 12 4.38 14.94 28.73
CA ALA A 12 4.93 16.15 29.36
C ALA A 12 4.64 17.50 28.69
N SER A 13 3.86 17.54 27.61
CA SER A 13 3.52 18.80 26.93
C SER A 13 2.48 19.68 27.65
N GLY A 14 1.77 19.16 28.67
CA GLY A 14 0.77 19.91 29.44
C GLY A 14 -0.70 19.69 29.07
N LYS A 15 -1.00 18.79 28.10
CA LYS A 15 -2.36 18.46 27.63
C LYS A 15 -3.36 18.19 28.77
N SER A 16 -3.12 17.17 29.60
CA SER A 16 -4.05 16.76 30.64
C SER A 16 -4.19 17.80 31.76
N THR A 17 -3.22 18.71 31.92
CA THR A 17 -3.35 19.86 32.82
C THR A 17 -4.30 20.89 32.21
N TRP A 18 -4.12 21.23 30.93
CA TRP A 18 -5.02 22.13 30.21
C TRP A 18 -6.45 21.58 30.12
N ALA A 19 -6.61 20.27 29.87
CA ALA A 19 -7.92 19.62 29.79
C ALA A 19 -8.73 19.76 31.09
N ARG A 20 -8.07 19.58 32.24
CA ARG A 20 -8.68 19.77 33.56
C ARG A 20 -9.04 21.23 33.81
N GLN A 21 -8.09 22.14 33.54
CA GLN A 21 -8.35 23.58 33.66
C GLN A 21 -9.51 24.04 32.79
N TRP A 22 -9.63 23.50 31.57
CA TRP A 22 -10.75 23.77 30.70
C TRP A 22 -12.07 23.24 31.29
N ALA A 23 -12.10 22.02 31.80
CA ALA A 23 -13.32 21.47 32.41
C ALA A 23 -13.74 22.20 33.70
N ASP A 24 -12.77 22.70 34.48
CA ASP A 24 -13.02 23.44 35.72
C ASP A 24 -13.33 24.93 35.46
N ASP A 25 -13.14 25.43 34.24
CA ASP A 25 -13.33 26.85 33.91
C ASP A 25 -14.83 27.21 33.95
N PRO A 26 -15.26 28.11 34.85
CA PRO A 26 -16.67 28.48 35.00
C PRO A 26 -17.26 29.16 33.75
N VAL A 27 -16.43 29.60 32.80
CA VAL A 27 -16.89 30.14 31.51
C VAL A 27 -17.49 29.04 30.61
N ASN A 28 -17.12 27.77 30.81
CA ASN A 28 -17.63 26.65 30.03
C ASN A 28 -18.98 26.16 30.57
N THR A 29 -20.03 26.93 30.32
CA THR A 29 -21.39 26.67 30.83
C THR A 29 -22.18 25.62 30.04
N TRP A 30 -21.70 25.22 28.86
CA TRP A 30 -22.33 24.18 28.03
C TRP A 30 -22.03 22.79 28.61
N PRO A 31 -22.95 21.80 28.56
CA PRO A 31 -22.65 20.43 28.98
C PRO A 31 -21.39 19.91 28.29
N HIS A 32 -20.42 19.43 29.08
CA HIS A 32 -19.12 19.04 28.55
C HIS A 32 -18.45 17.90 29.33
N CYS A 33 -17.49 17.22 28.70
CA CYS A 33 -16.70 16.18 29.34
C CYS A 33 -15.26 16.08 28.79
N VAL A 34 -14.37 15.48 29.59
CA VAL A 34 -13.00 15.12 29.17
C VAL A 34 -12.93 13.61 29.04
N ILE A 35 -12.58 13.13 27.84
CA ILE A 35 -12.41 11.71 27.57
C ILE A 35 -10.92 11.43 27.40
N SER A 36 -10.31 10.88 28.45
CA SER A 36 -8.89 10.55 28.50
C SER A 36 -8.65 9.06 28.30
N LEU A 37 -7.80 8.70 27.32
CA LEU A 37 -7.42 7.29 27.14
C LEU A 37 -6.64 6.75 28.34
N ASP A 38 -5.89 7.60 29.06
CA ASP A 38 -5.17 7.17 30.27
C ASP A 38 -6.14 6.89 31.43
N SER A 39 -7.19 7.70 31.58
CA SER A 39 -8.27 7.43 32.53
C SER A 39 -9.05 6.17 32.18
N ILE A 40 -9.37 5.93 30.90
CA ILE A 40 -10.05 4.71 30.45
C ILE A 40 -9.19 3.47 30.72
N ARG A 41 -7.87 3.53 30.45
CA ARG A 41 -6.95 2.42 30.77
C ARG A 41 -6.99 2.07 32.24
N LEU A 42 -6.97 3.07 33.11
CA LEU A 42 -7.00 2.87 34.55
C LEU A 42 -8.36 2.33 35.02
N MET A 43 -9.46 2.87 34.48
CA MET A 43 -10.82 2.41 34.78
C MET A 43 -11.01 0.93 34.42
N VAL A 44 -10.62 0.53 33.22
CA VAL A 44 -10.72 -0.87 32.76
C VAL A 44 -9.80 -1.79 33.56
N ALA A 45 -8.60 -1.31 33.91
CA ALA A 45 -7.64 -2.12 34.66
C ALA A 45 -7.95 -2.20 36.16
N GLY A 46 -8.70 -1.24 36.72
CA GLY A 46 -8.99 -1.14 38.15
C GLY A 46 -7.79 -0.77 39.04
N SER A 47 -6.55 -0.87 38.56
CA SER A 47 -5.33 -0.43 39.25
C SER A 47 -4.15 -0.24 38.29
N VAL A 48 -3.16 0.55 38.71
CA VAL A 48 -1.91 0.80 37.96
C VAL A 48 -1.14 -0.50 37.70
N ALA A 49 -0.98 -1.33 38.74
CA ALA A 49 -0.27 -2.61 38.62
C ALA A 49 -0.94 -3.55 37.59
N ASN A 50 -2.28 -3.61 37.58
CA ASN A 50 -2.99 -4.43 36.61
C ASN A 50 -2.94 -3.84 35.20
N ARG A 51 -2.99 -2.52 35.06
CA ARG A 51 -2.83 -1.82 33.77
C ARG A 51 -1.52 -2.20 33.11
N ASP A 52 -0.42 -2.14 33.86
CA ASP A 52 0.91 -2.43 33.34
C ASP A 52 1.06 -3.92 32.98
N ARG A 53 0.50 -4.81 33.80
CA ARG A 53 0.38 -6.24 33.49
C ARG A 53 -0.41 -6.49 32.20
N MET A 54 -1.55 -5.83 32.01
CA MET A 54 -2.39 -5.98 30.82
C MET A 54 -1.69 -5.42 29.57
N ARG A 55 -1.00 -4.30 29.69
CA ARG A 55 -0.16 -3.75 28.61
C ARG A 55 0.97 -4.69 28.21
N PHE A 56 1.62 -5.31 29.18
CA PHE A 56 2.68 -6.27 28.89
C PHE A 56 2.14 -7.58 28.29
N GLY A 57 1.06 -8.14 28.85
CA GLY A 57 0.51 -9.44 28.46
C GLY A 57 -0.34 -9.43 27.19
N TYR A 58 -1.17 -8.39 27.00
CA TYR A 58 -2.13 -8.29 25.89
C TYR A 58 -1.76 -7.20 24.87
N GLY A 59 -0.85 -6.28 25.21
CA GLY A 59 -0.25 -5.30 24.31
C GLY A 59 -1.28 -4.59 23.42
N ARG A 60 -1.21 -4.86 22.11
CA ARG A 60 -2.06 -4.25 21.09
C ARG A 60 -3.55 -4.51 21.27
N GLY A 61 -3.94 -5.67 21.79
CA GLY A 61 -5.36 -6.01 21.98
C GLY A 61 -6.01 -5.09 23.01
N PHE A 62 -5.37 -4.92 24.17
CA PHE A 62 -5.82 -4.02 25.22
C PHE A 62 -5.88 -2.57 24.75
N GLU A 63 -4.84 -2.08 24.06
CA GLU A 63 -4.83 -0.71 23.53
C GLU A 63 -5.92 -0.48 22.49
N SER A 64 -6.19 -1.46 21.61
CA SER A 64 -7.25 -1.33 20.59
C SER A 64 -8.64 -1.23 21.23
N MET A 65 -8.89 -2.04 22.27
CA MET A 65 -10.13 -2.00 23.04
C MET A 65 -10.32 -0.64 23.74
N VAL A 66 -9.29 -0.12 24.43
CA VAL A 66 -9.33 1.19 25.10
C VAL A 66 -9.63 2.31 24.10
N VAL A 67 -8.97 2.30 22.94
CA VAL A 67 -9.20 3.30 21.89
C VAL A 67 -10.64 3.22 21.35
N ALA A 68 -11.17 2.00 21.15
CA ALA A 68 -12.56 1.81 20.73
C ALA A 68 -13.54 2.36 21.78
N MET A 69 -13.34 2.05 23.07
CA MET A 69 -14.17 2.59 24.15
C MET A 69 -14.15 4.13 24.16
N GLY A 70 -12.96 4.74 24.08
CA GLY A 70 -12.84 6.19 24.04
C GLY A 70 -13.58 6.81 22.86
N ARG A 71 -13.55 6.18 21.68
CA ARG A 71 -14.32 6.64 20.51
C ARG A 71 -15.82 6.56 20.72
N HIS A 72 -16.33 5.46 21.28
CA HIS A 72 -17.75 5.34 21.59
C HIS A 72 -18.20 6.40 22.59
N MET A 73 -17.41 6.62 23.65
CA MET A 73 -17.71 7.67 24.62
C MET A 73 -17.74 9.07 23.98
N ILE A 74 -16.81 9.36 23.05
CA ILE A 74 -16.81 10.63 22.31
C ILE A 74 -18.07 10.72 21.45
N ALA A 75 -18.39 9.68 20.70
CA ALA A 75 -19.56 9.65 19.82
C ALA A 75 -20.86 9.89 20.60
N ASP A 76 -21.07 9.15 21.69
CA ASP A 76 -22.28 9.23 22.51
C ASP A 76 -22.43 10.62 23.16
N ALA A 77 -21.32 11.21 23.62
CA ALA A 77 -21.33 12.57 24.17
C ALA A 77 -21.68 13.63 23.11
N LEU A 78 -21.14 13.50 21.90
CA LEU A 78 -21.47 14.41 20.79
C LEU A 78 -22.93 14.24 20.35
N ASP A 79 -23.45 13.01 20.30
CA ASP A 79 -24.85 12.71 19.99
C ASP A 79 -25.80 13.28 21.07
N ALA A 80 -25.35 13.33 22.33
CA ALA A 80 -26.04 14.03 23.42
C ALA A 80 -25.90 15.56 23.36
N GLY A 81 -25.15 16.10 22.40
CA GLY A 81 -24.93 17.53 22.21
C GLY A 81 -23.87 18.14 23.13
N TRP A 82 -23.03 17.34 23.79
CA TRP A 82 -22.03 17.82 24.75
C TRP A 82 -20.72 18.20 24.07
N ASP A 83 -20.02 19.19 24.63
CA ASP A 83 -18.65 19.50 24.23
C ASP A 83 -17.69 18.45 24.80
N VAL A 84 -16.71 18.05 24.01
CA VAL A 84 -15.81 16.95 24.37
C VAL A 84 -14.37 17.38 24.20
N VAL A 85 -13.54 17.18 25.23
CA VAL A 85 -12.08 17.23 25.10
C VAL A 85 -11.55 15.81 24.98
N ALA A 86 -10.97 15.48 23.83
CA ALA A 86 -10.28 14.21 23.62
C ALA A 86 -8.83 14.32 24.14
N ASP A 87 -8.59 13.87 25.37
CA ASP A 87 -7.27 13.87 26.00
C ASP A 87 -6.49 12.60 25.66
N ALA A 88 -5.65 12.72 24.63
CA ALA A 88 -4.58 11.79 24.35
C ALA A 88 -3.43 12.53 23.65
N GLN A 89 -2.35 11.84 23.33
CA GLN A 89 -1.24 12.47 22.61
C GLN A 89 -1.61 12.89 21.18
N HIS A 90 -2.45 12.09 20.51
CA HIS A 90 -2.77 12.22 19.09
C HIS A 90 -1.55 12.52 18.20
N ALA A 91 -0.39 11.93 18.55
CA ALA A 91 0.89 12.25 17.95
C ALA A 91 0.98 11.83 16.47
N ASN A 92 0.25 10.79 16.10
CA ASN A 92 0.04 10.40 14.73
C ASN A 92 -1.22 11.10 14.19
N PRO A 93 -1.10 11.97 13.17
CA PRO A 93 -2.23 12.71 12.59
C PRO A 93 -3.38 11.82 12.11
N ARG A 94 -3.13 10.54 11.80
CA ARG A 94 -4.19 9.58 11.45
C ARG A 94 -5.27 9.52 12.53
N TYR A 95 -4.90 9.38 13.80
CA TYR A 95 -5.88 9.24 14.88
C TYR A 95 -6.64 10.54 15.15
N ALA A 96 -5.98 11.69 14.97
CA ALA A 96 -6.64 12.99 15.07
C ALA A 96 -7.65 13.18 13.93
N ASN A 97 -7.30 12.80 12.69
CA ASN A 97 -8.23 12.80 11.55
C ASN A 97 -9.45 11.89 11.78
N GLU A 98 -9.24 10.71 12.35
CA GLU A 98 -10.34 9.79 12.69
C GLU A 98 -11.33 10.42 13.70
N LEU A 99 -10.82 11.20 14.67
CA LEU A 99 -11.69 11.95 15.60
C LEU A 99 -12.38 13.16 14.96
N ALA A 100 -11.67 13.93 14.15
CA ALA A 100 -12.25 15.04 13.40
C ALA A 100 -13.39 14.58 12.47
N ARG A 101 -13.20 13.40 11.85
CA ARG A 101 -14.25 12.74 11.06
C ARG A 101 -15.43 12.34 11.91
N LEU A 102 -15.19 11.69 13.06
CA LEU A 102 -16.27 11.31 13.98
C LEU A 102 -17.13 12.52 14.38
N ALA A 103 -16.51 13.67 14.68
CA ALA A 103 -17.25 14.90 14.97
C ALA A 103 -18.08 15.36 13.76
N THR A 104 -17.49 15.35 12.57
CA THR A 104 -18.18 15.74 11.32
C THR A 104 -19.38 14.84 11.04
N GLU A 105 -19.24 13.52 11.19
CA GLU A 105 -20.30 12.52 11.00
C GLU A 105 -21.47 12.70 11.99
N ARG A 106 -21.22 13.29 13.17
CA ARG A 106 -22.24 13.62 14.17
C ARG A 106 -22.76 15.06 14.07
N GLY A 107 -22.35 15.82 13.05
CA GLY A 107 -22.74 17.22 12.89
C GLY A 107 -22.20 18.14 13.99
N ALA A 108 -21.09 17.76 14.63
CA ALA A 108 -20.38 18.54 15.63
C ALA A 108 -19.25 19.37 15.01
N LEU A 109 -18.97 20.53 15.62
CA LEU A 109 -17.77 21.29 15.31
C LEU A 109 -16.53 20.56 15.86
N TRP A 110 -15.37 20.78 15.27
CA TRP A 110 -14.12 20.28 15.83
C TRP A 110 -12.98 21.30 15.69
N GLU A 111 -12.05 21.24 16.63
CA GLU A 111 -10.81 22.02 16.60
C GLU A 111 -9.67 21.22 17.23
N THR A 112 -8.43 21.65 16.99
CA THR A 112 -7.25 21.06 17.63
C THR A 112 -6.63 22.03 18.63
N LYS A 113 -6.22 21.52 19.78
CA LYS A 113 -5.37 22.25 20.72
C LYS A 113 -3.96 21.66 20.71
N ASP A 114 -3.03 22.43 20.16
CA ASP A 114 -1.66 21.99 19.90
C ASP A 114 -0.72 22.43 21.02
N PHE A 115 0.10 21.48 21.49
CA PHE A 115 1.09 21.68 22.55
C PHE A 115 2.49 21.43 21.98
N ASP A 116 2.99 22.39 21.20
CA ASP A 116 4.33 22.36 20.62
C ASP A 116 5.37 22.77 21.68
N VAL A 117 5.96 21.76 22.32
CA VAL A 117 6.94 21.93 23.40
C VAL A 117 8.25 21.27 22.98
N PRO A 118 9.40 21.99 23.03
CA PRO A 118 10.70 21.44 22.67
C PRO A 118 11.08 20.19 23.49
N LEU A 119 11.87 19.29 22.89
CA LEU A 119 12.27 18.03 23.51
C LEU A 119 12.88 18.22 24.91
N ASP A 120 13.78 19.18 25.08
CA ASP A 120 14.46 19.41 26.36
C ASP A 120 13.47 19.81 27.47
N GLU A 121 12.46 20.60 27.13
CA GLU A 121 11.41 21.01 28.06
C GLU A 121 10.46 19.85 28.38
N LEU A 122 10.13 18.99 27.41
CA LEU A 122 9.38 17.76 27.67
C LEU A 122 10.11 16.85 28.67
N LEU A 123 11.43 16.70 28.49
CA LEU A 123 12.27 15.88 29.37
C LEU A 123 12.37 16.46 30.77
N ARG A 124 12.62 17.77 30.89
CA ARG A 124 12.65 18.48 32.19
C ARG A 124 11.32 18.32 32.93
N ARG A 125 10.20 18.62 32.27
CA ARG A 125 8.86 18.45 32.85
C ARG A 125 8.55 17.02 33.22
N ASN A 126 9.04 16.03 32.46
CA ASN A 126 8.84 14.62 32.78
C ASN A 126 9.65 14.20 34.02
N ALA A 127 10.87 14.71 34.18
CA ALA A 127 11.69 14.46 35.36
C ALA A 127 11.05 15.01 36.65
N GLU A 128 10.39 16.17 36.57
CA GLU A 128 9.71 16.83 37.70
C GLU A 128 8.37 16.18 38.09
N ARG A 129 7.86 15.23 37.31
CA ARG A 129 6.61 14.52 37.63
C ARG A 129 6.77 13.56 38.80
N PRO A 130 5.67 13.28 39.53
CA PRO A 130 5.58 12.11 40.41
C PRO A 130 5.99 10.84 39.66
N ASP A 131 6.65 9.91 40.36
CA ASP A 131 7.19 8.70 39.74
C ASP A 131 6.13 7.86 39.01
N GLU A 132 4.88 7.88 39.50
CA GLU A 132 3.73 7.19 38.89
C GLU A 132 3.24 7.79 37.56
N ASP A 133 3.53 9.07 37.32
CA ASP A 133 3.16 9.83 36.12
C ASP A 133 4.34 10.01 35.14
N ARG A 134 5.54 9.61 35.56
CA ARG A 134 6.76 9.71 34.76
C ARG A 134 6.77 8.60 33.70
N VAL A 135 6.96 8.99 32.44
CA VAL A 135 7.17 8.02 31.35
C VAL A 135 8.66 7.80 31.11
N PRO A 136 9.08 6.64 30.57
CA PRO A 136 10.49 6.43 30.23
C PRO A 136 11.01 7.51 29.27
N GLU A 137 12.19 8.06 29.57
CA GLU A 137 12.81 9.11 28.75
C GLU A 137 13.04 8.66 27.30
N GLU A 138 13.48 7.41 27.10
CA GLU A 138 13.68 6.82 25.77
C GLU A 138 12.39 6.86 24.93
N TYR A 139 11.23 6.66 25.57
CA TYR A 139 9.94 6.74 24.88
C TYR A 139 9.63 8.15 24.39
N ILE A 140 9.93 9.19 25.17
CA ILE A 140 9.76 10.60 24.75
C ILE A 140 10.70 10.90 23.57
N ARG A 141 11.99 10.55 23.68
CA ARG A 141 12.98 10.79 22.62
C ARG A 141 12.59 10.08 21.32
N ALA A 142 12.19 8.82 21.40
CA ALA A 142 11.75 8.04 20.25
C ALA A 142 10.47 8.63 19.62
N SER A 143 9.51 9.05 20.45
CA SER A 143 8.27 9.67 19.98
C SER A 143 8.53 11.03 19.31
N TRP A 144 9.39 11.87 19.90
CA TRP A 144 9.78 13.15 19.33
C TRP A 144 10.45 12.97 17.97
N LYS A 145 11.49 12.11 17.89
CA LYS A 145 12.18 11.79 16.63
C LYS A 145 11.21 11.35 15.54
N ARG A 146 10.19 10.58 15.91
CA ARG A 146 9.20 10.03 14.98
C ARG A 146 8.13 11.04 14.54
N PHE A 147 7.67 11.92 15.42
CA PHE A 147 6.43 12.67 15.18
C PHE A 147 6.59 14.20 15.10
N HIS A 148 7.66 14.81 15.63
CA HIS A 148 7.76 16.28 15.74
C HIS A 148 7.51 17.02 14.40
N ALA A 149 7.99 16.49 13.27
CA ALA A 149 7.82 17.10 11.95
C ALA A 149 6.43 16.92 11.32
N VAL A 150 5.56 16.09 11.92
CA VAL A 150 4.25 15.74 11.33
C VAL A 150 3.07 15.97 12.27
N LEU A 151 3.29 16.07 13.58
CA LEU A 151 2.26 16.03 14.61
C LEU A 151 1.23 17.15 14.48
N PHE A 152 1.67 18.34 14.08
CA PHE A 152 0.84 19.55 13.94
C PHE A 152 0.42 19.85 12.50
N ARG A 153 0.58 18.90 11.57
CA ARG A 153 0.04 19.08 10.22
C ARG A 153 -1.47 19.29 10.28
N PRO A 154 -2.05 20.14 9.40
CA PRO A 154 -3.50 20.30 9.31
C PRO A 154 -4.20 18.95 9.17
N LEU A 155 -5.36 18.83 9.81
CA LEU A 155 -6.21 17.64 9.68
C LEU A 155 -7.09 17.79 8.44
N GLU A 156 -7.19 16.73 7.67
CA GLU A 156 -8.00 16.58 6.46
C GLU A 156 -8.84 15.30 6.61
N PRO A 157 -9.91 15.31 7.44
CA PRO A 157 -10.68 14.11 7.77
C PRO A 157 -11.36 13.46 6.55
N GLY A 158 -11.52 14.22 5.46
CA GLY A 158 -12.29 13.83 4.29
C GLY A 158 -13.79 13.90 4.52
N ASP A 159 -14.55 13.78 3.45
CA ASP A 159 -16.01 13.68 3.46
C ASP A 159 -16.43 12.35 2.78
N PRO A 160 -17.04 11.40 3.51
CA PRO A 160 -17.55 10.14 2.95
C PRO A 160 -18.57 10.30 1.81
N ASN A 161 -19.20 11.48 1.70
CA ASN A 161 -20.17 11.83 0.67
C ASN A 161 -19.64 12.89 -0.32
N GLY A 162 -18.38 13.32 -0.16
CA GLY A 162 -17.75 14.31 -1.00
C GLY A 162 -17.27 13.73 -2.35
N ASN A 163 -16.34 14.45 -2.98
CA ASN A 163 -15.73 13.97 -4.21
C ASN A 163 -14.86 12.71 -3.96
N LEU A 164 -14.28 12.13 -5.01
CA LEU A 164 -13.48 10.92 -4.86
C LEU A 164 -12.29 11.09 -3.88
N LEU A 165 -11.58 12.21 -3.93
CA LEU A 165 -10.45 12.47 -3.03
C LEU A 165 -10.91 12.54 -1.58
N ASP A 166 -12.02 13.21 -1.31
CA ASP A 166 -12.63 13.32 0.01
C ASP A 166 -13.06 11.96 0.54
N ARG A 167 -13.70 11.14 -0.30
CA ARG A 167 -14.08 9.76 0.03
C ARG A 167 -12.86 8.89 0.33
N MET A 168 -11.76 9.06 -0.41
CA MET A 168 -10.51 8.33 -0.19
C MET A 168 -9.81 8.78 1.10
N ARG A 169 -9.82 10.08 1.42
CA ARG A 169 -9.35 10.59 2.72
C ARG A 169 -10.21 10.07 3.86
N ALA A 170 -11.52 9.96 3.63
CA ALA A 170 -12.50 9.50 4.60
C ALA A 170 -12.46 7.98 4.88
N ASP A 171 -11.76 7.19 4.07
CA ASP A 171 -11.67 5.75 4.27
C ASP A 171 -10.50 5.40 5.21
N PRO A 172 -10.73 4.72 6.36
CA PRO A 172 -9.67 4.38 7.32
C PRO A 172 -8.66 3.35 6.78
N ASP A 173 -9.00 2.62 5.71
CA ASP A 173 -8.15 1.63 5.08
C ASP A 173 -7.36 2.19 3.88
N VAL A 174 -7.59 3.46 3.52
CA VAL A 174 -6.88 4.19 2.48
C VAL A 174 -5.91 5.22 3.09
N ARG A 175 -4.73 5.32 2.48
CA ARG A 175 -3.70 6.31 2.75
C ARG A 175 -3.53 7.16 1.50
N VAL A 176 -4.00 8.40 1.59
CA VAL A 176 -3.82 9.42 0.55
C VAL A 176 -2.48 10.13 0.78
N VAL A 177 -1.65 10.19 -0.26
CA VAL A 177 -0.31 10.81 -0.18
C VAL A 177 -0.12 11.73 -1.39
N PRO A 178 0.34 12.98 -1.22
CA PRO A 178 0.72 13.83 -2.35
C PRO A 178 1.76 13.13 -3.23
N VAL A 179 1.58 13.20 -4.54
CA VAL A 179 2.57 12.68 -5.49
C VAL A 179 3.77 13.63 -5.52
N ARG A 180 4.98 13.10 -5.34
CA ARG A 180 6.21 13.90 -5.43
C ARG A 180 6.29 14.57 -6.80
N GLY A 181 6.74 15.82 -6.84
CA GLY A 181 6.93 16.57 -8.08
C GLY A 181 5.65 17.08 -8.75
N GLU A 182 4.48 16.83 -8.18
CA GLU A 182 3.18 17.27 -8.70
C GLU A 182 2.47 18.16 -7.67
N HIS A 183 1.73 19.15 -8.16
CA HIS A 183 0.90 20.02 -7.34
C HIS A 183 -0.56 19.57 -7.43
N GLY A 184 -1.19 19.34 -6.27
CA GLY A 184 -2.62 19.01 -6.21
C GLY A 184 -2.99 17.61 -6.70
N ILE A 185 -2.01 16.70 -6.87
CA ILE A 185 -2.25 15.29 -7.24
C ILE A 185 -1.89 14.37 -6.08
N TYR A 186 -2.75 13.39 -5.83
CA TYR A 186 -2.66 12.49 -4.69
C TYR A 186 -2.72 11.02 -5.13
N ALA A 187 -1.81 10.21 -4.62
CA ALA A 187 -1.83 8.76 -4.74
C ALA A 187 -2.64 8.15 -3.61
N CYS A 188 -3.69 7.41 -3.95
CA CYS A 188 -4.44 6.60 -3.00
C CYS A 188 -3.74 5.23 -2.86
N ASN A 189 -3.49 4.79 -1.64
CA ASN A 189 -2.81 3.53 -1.35
C ASN A 189 -3.48 2.81 -0.19
N PHE A 190 -3.33 1.50 -0.06
CA PHE A 190 -3.80 0.80 1.14
C PHE A 190 -2.94 1.10 2.35
N THR A 191 -3.57 1.13 3.51
CA THR A 191 -2.83 1.04 4.77
C THR A 191 -2.22 -0.37 4.92
N PRO A 192 -1.03 -0.49 5.55
CA PRO A 192 -0.42 -1.78 5.83
C PRO A 192 -1.31 -2.71 6.66
N GLU A 193 -2.14 -2.15 7.54
CA GLU A 193 -3.09 -2.87 8.38
C GLU A 193 -4.16 -3.54 7.52
N ALA A 194 -4.81 -2.78 6.65
CA ALA A 194 -5.86 -3.27 5.79
C ALA A 194 -5.35 -4.37 4.82
N PHE A 195 -4.11 -4.22 4.33
CA PHE A 195 -3.45 -5.25 3.54
C PHE A 195 -3.20 -6.55 4.35
N ARG A 196 -2.79 -6.43 5.62
CA ARG A 196 -2.46 -7.56 6.49
C ARG A 196 -3.71 -8.33 6.94
N GLU A 197 -4.79 -7.61 7.19
CA GLU A 197 -6.05 -8.16 7.68
C GLU A 197 -6.96 -8.64 6.55
N GLY A 198 -6.56 -8.44 5.29
CA GLY A 198 -7.33 -8.89 4.13
C GLY A 198 -8.70 -8.21 4.02
N ARG A 199 -8.81 -6.96 4.49
CA ARG A 199 -10.06 -6.18 4.41
C ARG A 199 -10.25 -5.66 2.98
N TRP A 200 -10.75 -6.54 2.10
CA TRP A 200 -10.99 -6.25 0.69
C TRP A 200 -12.44 -5.81 0.46
N ASN A 201 -12.78 -4.59 0.88
CA ASN A 201 -14.05 -3.97 0.46
C ASN A 201 -13.91 -3.40 -0.97
N VAL A 202 -15.04 -3.12 -1.65
CA VAL A 202 -15.08 -2.61 -3.04
C VAL A 202 -14.22 -1.35 -3.21
N ARG A 203 -14.23 -0.43 -2.24
CA ARG A 203 -13.43 0.81 -2.28
C ARG A 203 -11.93 0.54 -2.18
N MET A 204 -11.55 -0.50 -1.44
CA MET A 204 -10.18 -0.97 -1.30
C MET A 204 -9.69 -1.54 -2.63
N ILE A 205 -10.42 -2.43 -3.30
CA ILE A 205 -9.93 -2.98 -4.59
C ILE A 205 -9.62 -1.86 -5.61
N ASN A 206 -10.40 -0.78 -5.56
CA ASN A 206 -10.25 0.40 -6.42
C ASN A 206 -9.08 1.33 -6.05
N ALA A 207 -8.53 1.33 -4.83
CA ALA A 207 -7.51 2.34 -4.49
C ALA A 207 -6.10 2.02 -5.03
N ARG A 208 -5.85 0.83 -5.60
CA ARG A 208 -4.51 0.45 -6.06
C ARG A 208 -4.14 1.15 -7.36
N GLY A 209 -3.08 1.97 -7.34
CA GLY A 209 -2.67 2.72 -8.54
C GLY A 209 -3.70 3.78 -8.94
N LEU A 210 -4.44 4.32 -7.96
CA LEU A 210 -5.41 5.38 -8.17
C LEU A 210 -4.76 6.74 -7.86
N PHE A 211 -4.72 7.62 -8.86
CA PHE A 211 -4.19 8.97 -8.72
C PHE A 211 -5.30 9.97 -9.02
N VAL A 212 -5.51 10.90 -8.09
CA VAL A 212 -6.65 11.81 -8.10
C VAL A 212 -6.16 13.24 -7.94
N ASP A 213 -6.74 14.19 -8.67
CA ASP A 213 -6.50 15.61 -8.46
C ASP A 213 -7.28 16.15 -7.23
N SER A 214 -7.10 17.45 -6.95
CA SER A 214 -7.75 18.12 -5.81
C SER A 214 -9.27 18.23 -5.94
N ASP A 215 -9.79 18.12 -7.16
CA ASP A 215 -11.22 18.16 -7.47
C ASP A 215 -11.87 16.76 -7.43
N GLY A 216 -11.08 15.71 -7.19
CA GLY A 216 -11.57 14.33 -7.17
C GLY A 216 -11.60 13.65 -8.54
N ARG A 217 -10.97 14.21 -9.59
CA ARG A 217 -10.88 13.57 -10.91
C ARG A 217 -9.72 12.57 -10.94
N VAL A 218 -9.95 11.43 -11.57
CA VAL A 218 -8.88 10.43 -11.77
C VAL A 218 -7.96 10.94 -12.89
N VAL A 219 -6.70 11.19 -12.57
CA VAL A 219 -5.69 11.69 -13.51
C VAL A 219 -4.79 10.60 -14.07
N GLN A 220 -4.67 9.48 -13.34
CA GLN A 220 -3.97 8.29 -13.79
C GLN A 220 -4.51 7.08 -13.02
N ARG A 221 -4.53 5.92 -13.68
CA ARG A 221 -5.16 4.70 -13.16
C ARG A 221 -4.32 3.46 -13.48
N GLY A 222 -4.06 2.65 -12.46
CA GLY A 222 -3.46 1.32 -12.59
C GLY A 222 -4.49 0.20 -12.44
N PHE A 223 -4.01 -1.04 -12.50
CA PHE A 223 -4.85 -2.21 -12.23
C PHE A 223 -5.34 -2.24 -10.78
N GLU A 224 -6.60 -2.64 -10.64
CA GLU A 224 -7.14 -3.07 -9.37
C GLU A 224 -6.38 -4.26 -8.79
N LYS A 225 -6.50 -4.48 -7.47
CA LYS A 225 -5.86 -5.64 -6.85
C LYS A 225 -6.59 -6.91 -7.27
N PHE A 226 -5.94 -7.72 -8.11
CA PHE A 226 -6.33 -9.11 -8.37
C PHE A 226 -5.46 -10.13 -7.64
N PHE A 227 -6.01 -11.31 -7.41
CA PHE A 227 -5.45 -12.38 -6.58
C PHE A 227 -5.00 -13.56 -7.44
N ALA A 228 -4.06 -14.34 -6.92
CA ALA A 228 -3.67 -15.58 -7.56
C ALA A 228 -4.71 -16.68 -7.31
N VAL A 229 -4.74 -17.67 -8.19
CA VAL A 229 -5.41 -18.94 -7.91
C VAL A 229 -4.87 -19.51 -6.59
N ASP A 230 -5.79 -19.96 -5.74
CA ASP A 230 -5.57 -20.46 -4.37
C ASP A 230 -4.97 -19.43 -3.38
N GLU A 231 -4.98 -18.13 -3.70
CA GLU A 231 -4.58 -17.06 -2.75
C GLU A 231 -5.68 -16.75 -1.72
N THR A 232 -6.96 -16.90 -2.09
CA THR A 232 -8.11 -16.58 -1.25
C THR A 232 -9.23 -17.60 -1.43
N THR A 233 -10.18 -17.64 -0.50
CA THR A 233 -11.40 -18.48 -0.64
C THR A 233 -12.23 -18.10 -1.86
N ALA A 234 -12.14 -16.88 -2.37
CA ALA A 234 -12.84 -16.46 -3.59
C ALA A 234 -12.11 -16.88 -4.87
N THR A 235 -10.80 -17.10 -4.80
CA THR A 235 -9.95 -17.50 -5.93
C THR A 235 -9.43 -18.93 -5.82
N SER A 236 -10.14 -19.81 -5.10
CA SER A 236 -9.84 -21.25 -5.11
C SER A 236 -9.97 -21.81 -6.52
N LEU A 237 -9.15 -22.80 -6.87
CA LEU A 237 -9.13 -23.41 -8.21
C LEU A 237 -10.53 -23.70 -8.75
N ASP A 238 -11.36 -24.43 -7.99
CA ASP A 238 -12.72 -24.80 -8.39
C ASP A 238 -13.64 -23.60 -8.68
N LYS A 239 -13.45 -22.49 -7.96
CA LYS A 239 -14.24 -21.28 -8.18
C LYS A 239 -13.78 -20.51 -9.40
N VAL A 240 -12.47 -20.47 -9.65
CA VAL A 240 -11.91 -19.79 -10.83
C VAL A 240 -12.28 -20.56 -12.10
N THR A 241 -12.17 -21.89 -12.08
CA THR A 241 -12.51 -22.73 -13.22
C THR A 241 -13.99 -22.70 -13.53
N GLY A 242 -14.86 -22.86 -12.53
CA GLY A 242 -16.31 -22.84 -12.70
C GLY A 242 -16.94 -21.44 -12.77
N TYR A 243 -16.15 -20.36 -12.73
CA TYR A 243 -16.69 -19.00 -12.65
C TYR A 243 -17.59 -18.66 -13.84
N GLY A 244 -17.13 -18.98 -15.05
CA GLY A 244 -17.85 -18.67 -16.29
C GLY A 244 -19.15 -19.45 -16.46
N ASP A 245 -19.28 -20.65 -15.87
CA ASP A 245 -20.54 -21.39 -15.86
C ASP A 245 -21.60 -20.69 -14.99
N MET A 246 -21.17 -20.07 -13.88
CA MET A 246 -22.05 -19.30 -12.99
C MET A 246 -22.30 -17.87 -13.51
N HIS A 247 -21.40 -17.34 -14.35
CA HIS A 247 -21.46 -16.00 -14.91
C HIS A 247 -21.22 -16.08 -16.43
N PRO A 248 -22.24 -16.39 -17.24
CA PRO A 248 -22.05 -16.59 -18.68
C PRO A 248 -21.43 -15.40 -19.42
N GLY A 249 -21.59 -14.18 -18.89
CA GLY A 249 -20.95 -12.97 -19.41
C GLY A 249 -19.44 -12.86 -19.14
N ALA A 250 -18.85 -13.81 -18.41
CA ALA A 250 -17.43 -13.84 -18.09
C ALA A 250 -16.58 -14.52 -19.19
N PHE A 251 -17.22 -15.19 -20.16
CA PHE A 251 -16.58 -15.72 -21.36
C PHE A 251 -16.62 -14.71 -22.53
N PRO A 252 -15.64 -14.76 -23.46
CA PRO A 252 -14.43 -15.60 -23.42
C PRO A 252 -13.43 -15.14 -22.36
N VAL A 253 -12.64 -16.07 -21.82
CA VAL A 253 -11.51 -15.74 -20.93
C VAL A 253 -10.23 -15.64 -21.75
N ARG A 254 -9.60 -14.47 -21.78
CA ARG A 254 -8.31 -14.27 -22.44
C ARG A 254 -7.19 -14.57 -21.46
N VAL A 255 -6.27 -15.45 -21.85
CA VAL A 255 -5.12 -15.86 -21.03
C VAL A 255 -3.86 -15.29 -21.64
N GLU A 256 -3.21 -14.40 -20.91
CA GLU A 256 -1.98 -13.73 -21.36
C GLU A 256 -0.78 -14.19 -20.55
N ARG A 257 0.38 -14.30 -21.22
CA ARG A 257 1.65 -14.56 -20.57
C ARG A 257 1.90 -13.49 -19.51
N LYS A 258 2.22 -13.91 -18.29
CA LYS A 258 2.62 -12.96 -17.26
C LYS A 258 4.08 -12.60 -17.44
N GLU A 259 4.33 -11.39 -17.93
CA GLU A 259 5.66 -10.78 -17.94
C GLU A 259 6.18 -10.57 -16.50
N ASN A 260 7.51 -10.56 -16.34
CA ASN A 260 8.18 -10.52 -15.05
C ASN A 260 9.15 -9.33 -14.95
N GLY A 261 8.61 -8.20 -14.57
CA GLY A 261 9.33 -6.97 -14.23
C GLY A 261 8.57 -6.23 -13.12
N PHE A 262 8.53 -4.90 -13.23
CA PHE A 262 7.70 -4.07 -12.36
C PHE A 262 6.67 -3.27 -13.15
N LEU A 263 5.55 -2.94 -12.50
CA LEU A 263 4.48 -2.15 -13.11
C LEU A 263 4.91 -0.68 -13.27
N GLY A 264 4.98 -0.24 -14.53
CA GLY A 264 5.07 1.16 -14.92
C GLY A 264 3.72 1.68 -15.42
N LEU A 265 3.39 2.91 -15.05
CA LEU A 265 2.18 3.62 -15.45
C LEU A 265 2.59 4.90 -16.15
N VAL A 266 2.13 5.08 -17.38
CA VAL A 266 2.42 6.27 -18.19
C VAL A 266 1.11 6.98 -18.50
N GLY A 267 0.95 8.18 -17.97
CA GLY A 267 -0.14 9.08 -18.29
C GLY A 267 0.36 10.34 -18.99
N ALA A 268 -0.54 11.05 -19.66
CA ALA A 268 -0.22 12.38 -20.18
C ALA A 268 -0.30 13.43 -19.05
N ALA A 269 0.70 14.31 -18.99
CA ALA A 269 0.62 15.53 -18.19
C ALA A 269 -0.24 16.59 -18.89
N GLU A 270 -0.53 17.69 -18.19
CA GLU A 270 -1.31 18.80 -18.77
C GLU A 270 -0.55 19.52 -19.90
N GLU A 271 0.76 19.67 -19.73
CA GLU A 271 1.64 20.29 -20.73
C GLU A 271 1.77 19.38 -21.97
N PRO A 272 1.62 19.94 -23.20
CA PRO A 272 1.82 19.21 -24.45
C PRO A 272 3.16 18.46 -24.51
N GLY A 273 3.11 17.18 -24.91
CA GLY A 273 4.30 16.33 -25.06
C GLY A 273 4.92 15.83 -23.75
N ARG A 274 4.42 16.27 -22.59
CA ARG A 274 4.93 15.87 -21.28
C ARG A 274 4.15 14.69 -20.70
N PHE A 275 4.88 13.74 -20.13
CA PHE A 275 4.32 12.51 -19.56
C PHE A 275 4.54 12.42 -18.06
N ARG A 276 3.72 11.60 -17.40
CA ARG A 276 3.84 11.17 -16.03
C ARG A 276 4.28 9.72 -16.00
N PHE A 277 5.55 9.49 -15.67
CA PHE A 277 6.12 8.16 -15.51
C PHE A 277 6.06 7.74 -14.05
N TRP A 278 5.08 6.93 -13.68
CA TRP A 278 4.87 6.52 -12.29
C TRP A 278 4.99 5.02 -12.13
N SER A 279 5.51 4.60 -10.98
CA SER A 279 5.33 3.25 -10.49
C SER A 279 3.94 3.09 -9.86
N LYS A 280 3.65 1.91 -9.30
CA LYS A 280 2.41 1.65 -8.55
C LYS A 280 2.05 2.72 -7.49
N SER A 281 3.04 3.32 -6.84
CA SER A 281 2.81 4.27 -5.73
C SER A 281 2.99 5.73 -6.14
N GLY A 282 3.11 6.02 -7.44
CA GLY A 282 3.41 7.35 -7.97
C GLY A 282 4.88 7.48 -8.39
N GLN A 283 5.40 8.70 -8.28
CA GLN A 283 6.80 8.99 -8.61
C GLN A 283 7.75 8.34 -7.59
N THR A 284 8.61 7.46 -8.07
CA THR A 284 9.65 6.78 -7.28
C THR A 284 10.95 6.74 -8.08
N ASP A 285 12.03 6.21 -7.51
CA ASP A 285 13.30 6.09 -8.24
C ASP A 285 13.19 5.16 -9.46
N TYR A 286 12.19 4.27 -9.49
CA TYR A 286 11.87 3.43 -10.65
C TYR A 286 11.25 4.20 -11.81
N SER A 287 10.67 5.39 -11.57
CA SER A 287 10.08 6.23 -12.62
C SER A 287 11.08 6.56 -13.73
N VAL A 288 12.34 6.75 -13.36
CA VAL A 288 13.45 7.04 -14.30
C VAL A 288 13.67 5.87 -15.26
N LEU A 289 13.53 4.62 -14.79
CA LEU A 289 13.68 3.43 -15.64
C LEU A 289 12.55 3.33 -16.67
N ILE A 290 11.32 3.70 -16.29
CA ILE A 290 10.18 3.73 -17.22
C ILE A 290 10.44 4.76 -18.32
N GLU A 291 10.81 5.98 -17.93
CA GLU A 291 11.08 7.07 -18.86
C GLU A 291 12.24 6.74 -19.81
N ARG A 292 13.33 6.17 -19.28
CA ARG A 292 14.50 5.74 -20.07
C ARG A 292 14.14 4.75 -21.18
N LEU A 293 13.19 3.86 -20.93
CA LEU A 293 12.77 2.82 -21.86
C LEU A 293 11.60 3.24 -22.76
N PHE A 294 11.04 4.44 -22.54
CA PHE A 294 9.98 5.00 -23.37
C PHE A 294 10.58 5.60 -24.67
N PRO A 295 9.82 5.64 -25.79
CA PRO A 295 10.33 6.22 -27.03
C PRO A 295 10.89 7.63 -26.84
N ALA A 296 12.08 7.84 -27.41
CA ALA A 296 12.78 9.13 -27.37
C ALA A 296 12.42 10.03 -28.56
N ASP A 297 11.94 9.46 -29.67
CA ASP A 297 11.54 10.21 -30.86
C ASP A 297 10.38 11.16 -30.54
N GLU A 298 10.60 12.46 -30.74
CA GLU A 298 9.63 13.51 -30.39
C GLU A 298 8.31 13.35 -31.13
N SER A 299 8.32 12.94 -32.40
CA SER A 299 7.10 12.76 -33.20
C SER A 299 6.25 11.60 -32.68
N VAL A 300 6.91 10.51 -32.24
CA VAL A 300 6.26 9.36 -31.61
C VAL A 300 5.67 9.78 -30.26
N ARG A 301 6.45 10.46 -29.42
CA ARG A 301 6.01 10.97 -28.11
C ARG A 301 4.80 11.89 -28.24
N ASP A 302 4.82 12.81 -29.20
CA ASP A 302 3.72 13.72 -29.50
C ASP A 302 2.43 12.96 -29.84
N ARG A 303 2.51 11.94 -30.68
CA ARG A 303 1.34 11.10 -31.01
C ARG A 303 0.84 10.33 -29.79
N LEU A 304 1.73 9.68 -29.04
CA LEU A 304 1.37 8.94 -27.81
C LEU A 304 0.72 9.86 -26.78
N TRP A 305 1.24 11.07 -26.60
CA TRP A 305 0.71 12.06 -25.66
C TRP A 305 -0.71 12.47 -26.04
N ARG A 306 -0.93 12.83 -27.32
CA ARG A 306 -2.27 13.21 -27.82
C ARG A 306 -3.27 12.10 -27.59
N ARG A 307 -2.88 10.85 -27.88
CA ARG A 307 -3.75 9.68 -27.68
C ARG A 307 -4.14 9.47 -26.22
N LEU A 308 -3.19 9.49 -25.28
CA LEU A 308 -3.52 9.35 -23.85
C LEU A 308 -4.41 10.49 -23.34
N ARG A 309 -4.25 11.72 -23.85
CA ARG A 309 -5.13 12.86 -23.52
C ARG A 309 -6.53 12.71 -24.09
N GLU A 310 -6.64 12.38 -25.37
CA GLU A 310 -7.91 12.25 -26.09
C GLU A 310 -8.78 11.12 -25.54
N TRP A 311 -8.18 9.97 -25.26
CA TRP A 311 -8.89 8.80 -24.74
C TRP A 311 -9.06 8.82 -23.22
N ASN A 312 -8.36 9.74 -22.55
CA ASN A 312 -8.30 9.85 -21.10
C ASN A 312 -7.91 8.51 -20.44
N ASP A 313 -6.79 7.95 -20.90
CA ASP A 313 -6.28 6.65 -20.47
C ASP A 313 -4.89 6.76 -19.82
N THR A 314 -4.54 5.72 -19.07
CA THR A 314 -3.20 5.41 -18.60
C THR A 314 -2.68 4.18 -19.35
N ALA A 315 -1.49 4.27 -19.92
CA ALA A 315 -0.80 3.09 -20.43
C ALA A 315 -0.09 2.35 -19.29
N ALA A 316 -0.52 1.12 -19.02
CA ALA A 316 0.13 0.23 -18.07
C ALA A 316 1.15 -0.66 -18.78
N PHE A 317 2.38 -0.67 -18.28
CA PHE A 317 3.49 -1.45 -18.80
C PHE A 317 4.05 -2.40 -17.76
N GLU A 318 4.47 -3.59 -18.19
CA GLU A 318 5.49 -4.32 -17.46
C GLU A 318 6.85 -3.80 -17.93
N VAL A 319 7.61 -3.23 -17.00
CA VAL A 319 8.93 -2.68 -17.27
C VAL A 319 9.94 -3.78 -16.97
N VAL A 320 10.56 -4.30 -18.03
CA VAL A 320 11.61 -5.31 -17.94
C VAL A 320 12.95 -4.58 -18.02
N ASP A 321 13.73 -4.64 -16.95
CA ASP A 321 15.05 -4.00 -16.92
C ASP A 321 16.15 -4.99 -16.49
N VAL A 322 17.05 -5.33 -17.42
CA VAL A 322 18.07 -6.37 -17.20
C VAL A 322 19.34 -5.83 -16.53
N GLU A 323 19.45 -4.52 -16.33
CA GLU A 323 20.65 -3.86 -15.80
C GLU A 323 20.50 -3.44 -14.33
N SER A 324 19.36 -2.85 -14.00
CA SER A 324 19.08 -2.21 -12.71
C SER A 324 18.00 -2.93 -11.91
N ASP A 325 17.20 -3.80 -12.54
CA ASP A 325 16.09 -4.45 -11.87
C ASP A 325 15.81 -5.89 -12.36
N ARG A 326 16.84 -6.74 -12.32
CA ARG A 326 16.72 -8.14 -12.70
C ARG A 326 15.72 -8.86 -11.81
N HIS A 327 14.69 -9.40 -12.46
CA HIS A 327 13.68 -10.22 -11.84
C HIS A 327 14.04 -11.71 -11.92
N ILE A 328 13.08 -12.62 -11.69
CA ILE A 328 13.34 -14.07 -11.57
C ILE A 328 13.46 -14.72 -12.94
N VAL A 329 12.63 -14.31 -13.89
CA VAL A 329 12.66 -14.77 -15.27
C VAL A 329 13.71 -13.95 -16.01
N GLY A 330 14.59 -14.64 -16.74
CA GLY A 330 15.60 -14.00 -17.57
C GLY A 330 15.00 -13.39 -18.83
N TYR A 331 15.55 -12.25 -19.23
CA TYR A 331 15.24 -11.56 -20.49
C TYR A 331 16.55 -11.13 -21.16
N ASP A 332 16.56 -11.11 -22.49
CA ASP A 332 17.76 -10.78 -23.27
C ASP A 332 18.02 -9.27 -23.35
N ARG A 333 16.97 -8.46 -23.23
CA ARG A 333 17.05 -6.99 -23.33
C ARG A 333 16.02 -6.30 -22.45
N SER A 334 16.36 -5.11 -21.97
CA SER A 334 15.38 -4.21 -21.34
C SER A 334 14.33 -3.76 -22.33
N GLY A 335 13.14 -3.43 -21.85
CA GLY A 335 12.10 -2.82 -22.64
C GLY A 335 10.76 -2.74 -21.92
N LEU A 336 9.85 -1.96 -22.50
CA LEU A 336 8.48 -1.87 -22.04
C LEU A 336 7.63 -2.96 -22.73
N ARG A 337 6.75 -3.58 -21.96
CA ARG A 337 5.68 -4.46 -22.47
C ARG A 337 4.35 -3.80 -22.20
N LEU A 338 3.63 -3.36 -23.22
CA LEU A 338 2.33 -2.75 -23.04
C LEU A 338 1.35 -3.82 -22.57
N LEU A 339 0.90 -3.72 -21.32
CA LEU A 339 -0.10 -4.61 -20.74
C LEU A 339 -1.47 -4.20 -21.28
N HIS A 340 -1.97 -3.07 -20.82
CA HIS A 340 -3.29 -2.55 -21.15
C HIS A 340 -3.33 -1.02 -21.11
N LEU A 341 -4.29 -0.43 -21.83
CA LEU A 341 -4.74 0.93 -21.57
C LEU A 341 -5.85 0.89 -20.51
N ILE A 342 -5.77 1.75 -19.51
CA ILE A 342 -6.70 1.78 -18.38
C ILE A 342 -7.37 3.15 -18.32
N ARG A 343 -8.71 3.16 -18.34
CA ARG A 343 -9.52 4.39 -18.31
C ARG A 343 -9.24 5.19 -17.04
N ASN A 344 -9.00 6.49 -17.16
CA ASN A 344 -8.84 7.41 -16.04
C ASN A 344 -10.21 7.80 -15.47
N GLN A 345 -10.85 6.84 -14.81
CA GLN A 345 -12.14 6.99 -14.15
C GLN A 345 -12.19 6.17 -12.86
N GLU A 346 -13.22 6.37 -12.04
CA GLU A 346 -13.34 5.69 -10.74
C GLU A 346 -13.56 4.18 -10.90
N SER A 347 -14.50 3.79 -11.77
CA SER A 347 -14.79 2.39 -12.09
C SER A 347 -13.73 1.83 -13.02
N PHE A 348 -13.01 0.80 -12.58
CA PHE A 348 -11.98 0.20 -13.41
C PHE A 348 -12.54 -0.35 -14.73
N ALA A 349 -11.86 0.02 -15.82
CA ALA A 349 -12.12 -0.50 -17.14
C ALA A 349 -10.83 -0.48 -17.95
N ILE A 350 -10.60 -1.55 -18.69
CA ILE A 350 -9.53 -1.63 -19.69
C ILE A 350 -10.09 -1.13 -21.02
N ASP A 351 -9.32 -0.28 -21.70
CA ASP A 351 -9.62 0.15 -23.06
C ASP A 351 -8.95 -0.75 -24.09
N TYR A 352 -9.65 -1.84 -24.43
CA TYR A 352 -9.21 -2.75 -25.48
C TYR A 352 -9.27 -2.14 -26.89
N GLY A 353 -10.08 -1.08 -27.10
CA GLY A 353 -10.36 -0.54 -28.44
C GLY A 353 -9.18 0.22 -29.04
N HIS A 354 -8.44 0.95 -28.22
CA HIS A 354 -7.33 1.80 -28.68
C HIS A 354 -5.94 1.16 -28.50
N GLU A 355 -5.92 -0.04 -27.96
CA GLU A 355 -4.73 -0.72 -27.47
C GLU A 355 -3.77 -1.12 -28.60
N ALA A 356 -4.31 -1.54 -29.75
CA ALA A 356 -3.52 -1.87 -30.94
C ALA A 356 -2.91 -0.62 -31.58
N GLU A 357 -3.67 0.49 -31.64
CA GLU A 357 -3.19 1.76 -32.17
C GLU A 357 -2.03 2.30 -31.31
N PHE A 358 -2.22 2.34 -29.99
CA PHE A 358 -1.19 2.84 -29.07
C PHE A 358 0.10 2.02 -29.14
N ALA A 359 -0.03 0.69 -29.16
CA ALA A 359 1.11 -0.22 -29.32
C ALA A 359 1.87 0.05 -30.63
N GLY A 360 1.14 0.23 -31.74
CA GLY A 360 1.73 0.49 -33.04
C GLY A 360 2.46 1.83 -33.13
N ILE A 361 1.95 2.89 -32.49
CA ILE A 361 2.61 4.21 -32.47
C ILE A 361 3.97 4.14 -31.77
N GLY A 362 4.03 3.45 -30.63
CA GLY A 362 5.23 3.37 -29.78
C GLY A 362 6.13 2.17 -30.05
N ASP A 363 5.78 1.31 -31.02
CA ASP A 363 6.42 0.01 -31.28
C ASP A 363 6.53 -0.86 -30.01
N PHE A 364 5.47 -0.85 -29.18
CA PHE A 364 5.45 -1.59 -27.93
C PHE A 364 5.08 -3.05 -28.16
N THR A 365 5.94 -3.95 -27.70
CA THR A 365 5.60 -5.38 -27.61
C THR A 365 4.52 -5.58 -26.55
N ARG A 366 3.56 -6.45 -26.84
CA ARG A 366 2.50 -6.86 -25.90
C ARG A 366 2.77 -8.28 -25.37
N PRO A 367 2.26 -8.64 -24.19
CA PRO A 367 2.26 -10.02 -23.74
C PRO A 367 1.57 -10.95 -24.75
N ASP A 368 2.09 -12.16 -24.91
CA ASP A 368 1.47 -13.17 -25.77
C ASP A 368 0.12 -13.60 -25.20
N VAL A 369 -0.91 -13.65 -26.05
CA VAL A 369 -2.16 -14.37 -25.74
C VAL A 369 -1.89 -15.86 -25.94
N VAL A 370 -1.82 -16.61 -24.85
CA VAL A 370 -1.49 -18.05 -24.88
C VAL A 370 -2.72 -18.94 -25.01
N ALA A 371 -3.90 -18.44 -24.62
CA ALA A 371 -5.16 -19.12 -24.83
C ALA A 371 -6.33 -18.12 -24.84
N VAL A 372 -7.42 -18.50 -25.51
CA VAL A 372 -8.75 -17.91 -25.35
C VAL A 372 -9.69 -19.06 -25.02
N CYS A 373 -10.35 -18.99 -23.86
CA CYS A 373 -11.13 -20.09 -23.31
C CYS A 373 -12.61 -19.73 -23.30
N ASP A 374 -13.44 -20.54 -23.96
CA ASP A 374 -14.91 -20.39 -23.99
C ASP A 374 -15.63 -21.37 -23.04
N SER A 375 -14.88 -22.08 -22.19
CA SER A 375 -15.43 -23.07 -21.26
C SER A 375 -14.56 -23.24 -20.02
N SER A 376 -15.17 -23.72 -18.94
CA SER A 376 -14.50 -24.03 -17.67
C SER A 376 -13.39 -25.07 -17.82
N ALA A 377 -13.57 -26.05 -18.72
CA ALA A 377 -12.53 -27.03 -19.03
C ALA A 377 -11.30 -26.38 -19.71
N GLY A 378 -11.54 -25.43 -20.62
CA GLY A 378 -10.48 -24.64 -21.23
C GLY A 378 -9.73 -23.78 -20.21
N VAL A 379 -10.46 -23.15 -19.27
CA VAL A 379 -9.87 -22.37 -18.18
C VAL A 379 -9.01 -23.25 -17.27
N ALA A 380 -9.49 -24.45 -16.90
CA ALA A 380 -8.73 -25.39 -16.08
C ALA A 380 -7.43 -25.80 -16.76
N GLN A 381 -7.48 -26.15 -18.05
CA GLN A 381 -6.30 -26.49 -18.84
C GLN A 381 -5.29 -25.34 -18.90
N ALA A 382 -5.76 -24.11 -19.14
CA ALA A 382 -4.90 -22.94 -19.20
C ALA A 382 -4.22 -22.63 -17.85
N ILE A 383 -4.91 -22.85 -16.73
CA ILE A 383 -4.31 -22.73 -15.39
C ILE A 383 -3.20 -23.77 -15.21
N ASP A 384 -3.47 -25.00 -15.60
CA ASP A 384 -2.52 -26.12 -15.53
C ASP A 384 -1.26 -25.87 -16.37
N ASP A 385 -1.43 -25.39 -17.59
CA ASP A 385 -0.30 -25.03 -18.47
C ASP A 385 0.50 -23.84 -17.91
N ALA A 386 -0.20 -22.84 -17.35
CA ALA A 386 0.44 -21.71 -16.66
C ALA A 386 1.16 -22.09 -15.36
N ARG A 387 0.81 -23.22 -14.72
CA ARG A 387 1.56 -23.77 -13.58
C ARG A 387 2.87 -24.44 -14.01
N ARG A 388 2.89 -25.04 -15.21
CA ARG A 388 4.02 -25.82 -15.75
C ARG A 388 5.03 -25.01 -16.57
N THR A 389 4.71 -23.78 -16.96
CA THR A 389 5.63 -22.92 -17.73
C THR A 389 6.93 -22.60 -16.96
N ASP A 390 8.01 -22.38 -17.70
CA ASP A 390 9.30 -21.89 -17.21
C ASP A 390 9.30 -20.37 -16.92
N ARG A 391 8.29 -19.65 -17.41
CA ARG A 391 8.05 -18.21 -17.16
C ARG A 391 7.36 -17.97 -15.81
N GLU A 392 6.98 -16.73 -15.52
CA GLU A 392 6.32 -16.40 -14.23
C GLU A 392 4.95 -17.06 -14.11
N GLY A 393 4.20 -17.20 -15.21
CA GLY A 393 2.86 -17.79 -15.25
C GLY A 393 1.98 -17.05 -16.25
N ALA A 394 0.71 -16.84 -15.90
CA ALA A 394 -0.28 -16.19 -16.76
C ALA A 394 -1.24 -15.28 -15.98
N VAL A 395 -1.91 -14.38 -16.68
CA VAL A 395 -3.05 -13.61 -16.18
C VAL A 395 -4.28 -13.99 -17.00
N LEU A 396 -5.36 -14.33 -16.32
CA LEU A 396 -6.67 -14.62 -16.90
C LEU A 396 -7.51 -13.34 -16.79
N TYR A 397 -8.00 -12.88 -17.93
CA TYR A 397 -8.92 -11.74 -18.07
C TYR A 397 -10.28 -12.29 -18.52
N PHE A 398 -11.24 -12.29 -17.60
CA PHE A 398 -12.62 -12.65 -17.89
C PHE A 398 -13.33 -11.47 -18.58
N ALA A 399 -14.28 -11.75 -19.45
CA ALA A 399 -14.96 -10.74 -20.27
C ALA A 399 -15.79 -9.73 -19.45
N ASP A 400 -16.19 -10.10 -18.24
CA ASP A 400 -16.89 -9.23 -17.29
C ASP A 400 -15.93 -8.34 -16.46
N GLY A 401 -14.62 -8.42 -16.72
CA GLY A 401 -13.60 -7.63 -16.06
C GLY A 401 -12.95 -8.30 -14.85
N TRP A 402 -13.38 -9.50 -14.45
CA TRP A 402 -12.68 -10.23 -13.39
C TRP A 402 -11.28 -10.65 -13.85
N MET A 403 -10.30 -10.51 -12.97
CA MET A 403 -8.90 -10.84 -13.25
C MET A 403 -8.36 -11.79 -12.20
N VAL A 404 -7.66 -12.83 -12.64
CA VAL A 404 -6.99 -13.81 -11.77
C VAL A 404 -5.61 -14.12 -12.35
N LYS A 405 -4.61 -14.31 -11.49
CA LYS A 405 -3.26 -14.70 -11.94
C LYS A 405 -2.91 -16.13 -11.55
N VAL A 406 -2.12 -16.77 -12.37
CA VAL A 406 -1.49 -18.05 -12.08
C VAL A 406 0.01 -17.83 -12.06
N LYS A 407 0.70 -18.40 -11.08
CA LYS A 407 2.15 -18.43 -11.05
C LYS A 407 2.64 -19.85 -11.26
N SER A 408 3.68 -19.99 -12.06
CA SER A 408 4.32 -21.28 -12.26
C SER A 408 4.90 -21.83 -10.97
N ASP A 409 4.97 -23.15 -10.87
CA ASP A 409 5.54 -23.83 -9.71
C ASP A 409 7.04 -23.52 -9.60
N ARG A 410 7.74 -23.50 -10.74
CA ARG A 410 9.14 -23.08 -10.82
C ARG A 410 9.34 -21.66 -10.28
N TYR A 411 8.54 -20.69 -10.74
CA TYR A 411 8.67 -19.31 -10.27
C TYR A 411 8.41 -19.18 -8.77
N LYS A 412 7.37 -19.85 -8.24
CA LYS A 412 7.07 -19.86 -6.79
C LYS A 412 8.24 -20.42 -5.99
N LEU A 413 8.85 -21.51 -6.45
CA LEU A 413 10.01 -22.13 -5.80
C LEU A 413 11.20 -21.16 -5.75
N VAL A 414 11.64 -20.63 -6.90
CA VAL A 414 12.78 -19.71 -6.96
C VAL A 414 12.53 -18.46 -6.11
N LYS A 415 11.31 -17.90 -6.18
CA LYS A 415 10.91 -16.73 -5.38
C LYS A 415 10.98 -17.00 -3.88
N SER A 416 10.66 -18.21 -3.43
CA SER A 416 10.67 -18.57 -2.01
C SER A 416 12.09 -18.51 -1.39
N LEU A 417 13.13 -18.68 -2.21
CA LEU A 417 14.52 -18.63 -1.78
C LEU A 417 15.04 -17.20 -1.59
N ARG A 418 14.49 -16.23 -2.32
CA ARG A 418 14.99 -14.83 -2.37
C ARG A 418 15.24 -14.22 -0.98
N PRO A 419 14.30 -14.27 0.00
CA PRO A 419 14.53 -13.63 1.29
C PRO A 419 15.66 -14.28 2.10
N LEU A 420 15.87 -15.59 1.92
CA LEU A 420 16.93 -16.35 2.60
C LEU A 420 18.29 -16.02 1.98
N LEU A 421 18.35 -15.98 0.64
CA LEU A 421 19.56 -15.65 -0.10
C LEU A 421 19.97 -14.19 0.09
N GLN A 422 19.04 -13.23 0.03
CA GLN A 422 19.31 -11.82 0.34
C GLN A 422 19.83 -11.65 1.77
N ARG A 423 19.30 -12.40 2.73
CA ARG A 423 19.79 -12.40 4.11
C ARG A 423 21.22 -12.94 4.21
N ALA A 424 21.51 -14.06 3.56
CA ALA A 424 22.81 -14.70 3.61
C ALA A 424 23.87 -13.86 2.88
N ILE A 425 23.60 -13.50 1.62
CA ILE A 425 24.57 -12.90 0.71
C ILE A 425 24.75 -11.40 1.00
N LEU A 426 23.65 -10.64 1.14
CA LEU A 426 23.74 -9.18 1.27
C LEU A 426 23.98 -8.70 2.70
N ARG A 427 23.51 -9.47 3.69
CA ARG A 427 23.61 -9.09 5.12
C ARG A 427 24.63 -9.92 5.90
N GLY A 428 25.25 -10.92 5.28
CA GLY A 428 26.20 -11.82 5.94
C GLY A 428 25.59 -12.61 7.11
N ARG A 429 24.27 -12.85 7.10
CA ARG A 429 23.58 -13.50 8.21
C ARG A 429 23.19 -14.94 7.87
N PRO A 430 23.45 -15.91 8.76
CA PRO A 430 23.11 -17.31 8.48
C PRO A 430 21.61 -17.54 8.31
N ILE A 431 21.29 -18.60 7.55
CA ILE A 431 19.94 -19.13 7.37
C ILE A 431 19.63 -20.04 8.56
N ASN A 432 18.90 -19.52 9.54
CA ASN A 432 18.60 -20.21 10.80
C ASN A 432 17.29 -21.02 10.78
N LYS A 433 16.63 -21.12 9.61
CA LYS A 433 15.40 -21.90 9.45
C LYS A 433 15.77 -23.35 9.08
N ASN A 434 15.02 -24.31 9.61
CA ASN A 434 15.19 -25.73 9.30
C ASN A 434 13.92 -26.24 8.63
N ASN A 435 13.84 -26.05 7.31
CA ASN A 435 12.76 -26.53 6.47
C ASN A 435 13.29 -26.73 5.03
N ALA A 436 12.51 -27.43 4.19
CA ALA A 436 12.92 -27.77 2.84
C ALA A 436 13.39 -26.56 1.99
N THR A 437 12.72 -25.42 2.12
CA THR A 437 13.12 -24.17 1.43
C THR A 437 14.49 -23.66 1.89
N ALA A 438 14.77 -23.73 3.19
CA ALA A 438 16.05 -23.33 3.74
C ALA A 438 17.18 -24.29 3.37
N ASP A 439 16.90 -25.59 3.33
CA ASP A 439 17.86 -26.61 2.89
C ASP A 439 18.20 -26.43 1.41
N LEU A 440 17.19 -26.14 0.58
CA LEU A 440 17.41 -25.83 -0.84
C LEU A 440 18.23 -24.54 -1.03
N ALA A 441 17.95 -23.50 -0.24
CA ALA A 441 18.74 -22.27 -0.27
C ALA A 441 20.22 -22.52 0.10
N ARG A 442 20.49 -23.40 1.08
CA ARG A 442 21.86 -23.81 1.44
C ARG A 442 22.53 -24.57 0.29
N ARG A 443 21.84 -25.54 -0.32
CA ARG A 443 22.35 -26.28 -1.49
C ARG A 443 22.72 -25.35 -2.65
N VAL A 444 21.91 -24.32 -2.92
CA VAL A 444 22.22 -23.30 -3.94
C VAL A 444 23.51 -22.53 -3.59
N LEU A 445 23.68 -22.12 -2.33
CA LEU A 445 24.88 -21.43 -1.87
C LEU A 445 26.12 -22.33 -1.94
N ASP A 446 25.99 -23.60 -1.55
CA ASP A 446 27.07 -24.58 -1.58
C ASP A 446 27.49 -24.87 -3.02
N TYR A 447 26.54 -25.07 -3.93
CA TYR A 447 26.81 -25.25 -5.36
C TYR A 447 27.50 -24.02 -5.96
N ALA A 448 27.00 -22.81 -5.68
CA ALA A 448 27.59 -21.59 -6.17
C ALA A 448 29.03 -21.41 -5.66
N THR A 449 29.28 -21.73 -4.39
CA THR A 449 30.62 -21.65 -3.78
C THR A 449 31.57 -22.68 -4.42
N ALA A 450 31.13 -23.93 -4.55
CA ALA A 450 31.94 -25.01 -5.13
C ALA A 450 32.33 -24.75 -6.59
N ASN A 451 31.50 -24.01 -7.34
CA ASN A 451 31.72 -23.70 -8.75
C ASN A 451 32.18 -22.25 -9.02
N GLY A 452 32.47 -21.46 -7.98
CA GLY A 452 32.93 -20.07 -8.14
C GLY A 452 31.92 -19.13 -8.80
N ILE A 453 30.62 -19.38 -8.64
CA ILE A 453 29.54 -18.58 -9.25
C ILE A 453 29.17 -17.41 -8.33
N ASP A 454 29.37 -16.18 -8.80
CA ASP A 454 28.86 -15.00 -8.11
C ASP A 454 27.34 -14.86 -8.32
N LEU A 455 26.59 -15.00 -7.23
CA LEU A 455 25.13 -14.87 -7.20
C LEU A 455 24.65 -13.42 -7.07
N THR A 456 25.55 -12.44 -7.08
CA THR A 456 25.18 -11.03 -6.99
C THR A 456 25.20 -10.33 -8.34
N TYR A 457 24.50 -9.20 -8.41
CA TYR A 457 24.67 -8.21 -9.45
C TYR A 457 24.53 -6.80 -8.86
N ARG A 458 25.10 -5.80 -9.53
CA ARG A 458 24.94 -4.39 -9.15
C ARG A 458 23.79 -3.78 -9.95
N ARG A 459 22.86 -3.16 -9.22
CA ARG A 459 21.71 -2.44 -9.77
C ARG A 459 22.18 -1.05 -10.21
N GLN A 460 22.42 -0.86 -11.51
CA GLN A 460 23.13 0.32 -12.01
C GLN A 460 22.45 1.66 -11.64
N ALA A 461 21.13 1.75 -11.78
CA ALA A 461 20.39 2.99 -11.49
C ALA A 461 20.26 3.33 -10.00
N PHE A 462 20.48 2.36 -9.11
CA PHE A 462 20.27 2.53 -7.65
C PHE A 462 21.57 2.49 -6.84
N ASP A 463 22.68 2.11 -7.47
CA ASP A 463 23.96 1.85 -6.83
C ASP A 463 23.90 0.88 -5.64
N GLU A 464 23.10 -0.18 -5.80
CA GLU A 464 22.90 -1.22 -4.79
C GLU A 464 23.32 -2.60 -5.33
N ARG A 465 23.65 -3.53 -4.42
CA ARG A 465 23.80 -4.96 -4.78
C ARG A 465 22.53 -5.71 -4.46
N ASP A 466 22.15 -6.63 -5.33
CA ASP A 466 21.09 -7.61 -5.06
C ASP A 466 21.49 -9.01 -5.55
N VAL A 467 20.68 -10.00 -5.21
CA VAL A 467 20.85 -11.39 -5.61
C VAL A 467 20.28 -11.58 -7.01
N ASP A 468 21.10 -12.13 -7.91
CA ASP A 468 20.70 -12.48 -9.27
C ASP A 468 19.86 -13.76 -9.26
N MET A 469 18.54 -13.58 -9.22
CA MET A 469 17.59 -14.68 -9.12
C MET A 469 17.52 -15.54 -10.38
N THR A 470 18.00 -15.06 -11.54
CA THR A 470 18.04 -15.88 -12.75
C THR A 470 19.13 -16.94 -12.63
N LYS A 471 20.30 -16.58 -12.06
CA LYS A 471 21.38 -17.53 -11.73
C LYS A 471 20.92 -18.55 -10.69
N VAL A 472 20.18 -18.11 -9.67
CA VAL A 472 19.58 -19.01 -8.67
C VAL A 472 18.65 -20.03 -9.34
N GLY A 473 17.79 -19.57 -10.26
CA GLY A 473 16.94 -20.47 -11.05
C GLY A 473 17.74 -21.48 -11.86
N GLY A 474 18.79 -21.03 -12.56
CA GLY A 474 19.66 -21.93 -13.32
C GLY A 474 20.36 -22.99 -12.46
N ILE A 475 20.86 -22.62 -11.27
CA ILE A 475 21.44 -23.59 -10.33
C ILE A 475 20.40 -24.59 -9.85
N LEU A 476 19.17 -24.14 -9.56
CA LEU A 476 18.09 -25.02 -9.14
C LEU A 476 17.79 -26.09 -10.20
N ASP A 477 17.79 -25.72 -11.47
CA ASP A 477 17.56 -26.65 -12.56
C ASP A 477 18.69 -27.70 -12.65
N LEU A 478 19.93 -27.31 -12.33
CA LEU A 478 21.09 -28.22 -12.28
C LEU A 478 21.03 -29.18 -11.09
N ILE A 479 20.82 -28.69 -9.87
CA ILE A 479 20.82 -29.54 -8.65
C ILE A 479 19.57 -30.41 -8.48
N SER A 480 18.54 -30.18 -9.30
CA SER A 480 17.32 -31.01 -9.33
C SER A 480 17.39 -32.11 -10.40
N SER A 481 18.39 -32.04 -11.29
CA SER A 481 18.68 -33.04 -12.31
C SER A 481 19.69 -34.11 -11.82
N ASP A 482 20.33 -33.84 -10.68
CA ASP A 482 21.15 -34.76 -9.87
C ASP A 482 20.32 -35.36 -8.72
#